data_AF-R1G838-F1
#
_entry.id   AF-R1G838-F1
#
_cell.length_a   1.000
_cell.length_b   1.000
_cell.length_c   1.000
_cell.angle_alpha   90.00
_cell.angle_beta   90.00
_cell.angle_gamma   90.00
#
_symmetry.space_group_name_H-M   'P 1'
#
loop_
_entity.id
_entity.type
_entity.pdbx_description
1 polymer ?
#
loop_
_entity_poly.entity_id
_entity_poly.type
_entity_poly.pdbx_seq_one_letter_code
_entity_poly.pdbx_strand_id
1 'polypeptide(L)'
;MALMVKRVFEPDQRYIGDGPDVNGHWDRLVAGHDAVWLENPSQWGLPEGIVAPYDHPNTPDPKPQDFYVISILHQLHCLNMVRFQYFQEKNRVDTSVDPDAFKWKVHVEHCFEYLRQGISCGGDLIIEGNSPIKVGKGHATSVTGWGVEHECIDFDRLRRFQIDQEAKYNQTWQAV
;
A
#
# COMPACT_ATOMS: atom_id res chain seq x y z
N MET A 1 -14.58 8.99 15.65
CA MET A 1 -14.97 7.87 14.75
C MET A 1 -13.74 6.99 14.55
N ALA A 2 -13.88 5.66 14.62
CA ALA A 2 -12.73 4.75 14.49
C ALA A 2 -12.21 4.69 13.04
N LEU A 3 -10.89 4.69 12.89
CA LEU A 3 -10.16 4.49 11.62
C LEU A 3 -9.93 3.00 11.30
N MET A 4 -10.34 2.12 12.21
CA MET A 4 -10.13 0.69 12.14
C MET A 4 -11.43 -0.06 11.79
N VAL A 5 -11.29 -1.16 11.05
CA VAL A 5 -12.35 -2.09 10.62
C VAL A 5 -11.85 -3.52 10.78
N LYS A 6 -12.73 -4.44 11.16
CA LYS A 6 -12.39 -5.87 11.18
C LYS A 6 -12.41 -6.42 9.75
N ARG A 7 -11.37 -7.15 9.37
CA ARG A 7 -11.27 -7.81 8.06
C ARG A 7 -10.69 -9.20 8.22
N VAL A 8 -11.29 -10.17 7.54
CA VAL A 8 -10.73 -11.51 7.37
C VAL A 8 -9.89 -11.52 6.09
N PHE A 9 -8.68 -12.05 6.16
CA PHE A 9 -7.84 -12.14 4.97
C PHE A 9 -8.37 -13.20 4.01
N GLU A 10 -8.51 -12.80 2.76
CA GLU A 10 -8.89 -13.66 1.64
C GLU A 10 -8.05 -13.26 0.42
N PRO A 11 -7.72 -14.19 -0.49
CA PRO A 11 -6.98 -13.84 -1.71
C PRO A 11 -7.76 -12.81 -2.56
N ASP A 12 -7.23 -11.60 -2.71
CA ASP A 12 -7.80 -10.59 -3.60
C ASP A 12 -7.11 -10.62 -4.97
N GLN A 13 -7.79 -11.23 -5.95
CA GLN A 13 -7.24 -11.43 -7.30
C GLN A 13 -6.89 -10.12 -8.02
N ARG A 14 -7.40 -8.97 -7.55
CA ARG A 14 -7.05 -7.65 -8.11
C ARG A 14 -5.59 -7.27 -7.85
N TYR A 15 -4.94 -7.90 -6.87
CA TYR A 15 -3.59 -7.57 -6.41
C TYR A 15 -2.57 -8.70 -6.63
N ILE A 16 -2.98 -9.83 -7.21
CA ILE A 16 -2.15 -11.02 -7.44
C ILE A 16 -1.62 -11.03 -8.87
N GLY A 17 -0.30 -11.19 -9.04
CA GLY A 17 0.39 -11.22 -10.33
C GLY A 17 0.95 -9.86 -10.76
N ASP A 18 1.26 -9.71 -12.05
CA ASP A 18 2.01 -8.59 -12.64
C ASP A 18 1.37 -7.95 -13.87
N GLY A 19 0.13 -8.33 -14.18
CA GLY A 19 -0.62 -7.78 -15.32
C GLY A 19 -0.90 -6.28 -15.20
N PRO A 20 -1.20 -5.59 -16.32
CA PRO A 20 -1.48 -4.15 -16.33
C PRO A 20 -2.58 -3.70 -15.35
N ASP A 21 -3.67 -4.46 -15.26
CA ASP A 21 -4.77 -4.17 -14.34
C ASP A 21 -4.33 -4.29 -12.88
N VAL A 22 -3.53 -5.33 -12.58
CA VAL A 22 -2.97 -5.56 -11.24
C VAL A 22 -2.05 -4.42 -10.86
N ASN A 23 -1.16 -3.99 -11.77
CA ASN A 23 -0.30 -2.81 -11.55
C ASN A 23 -1.14 -1.55 -11.29
N GLY A 24 -2.19 -1.32 -12.07
CA GLY A 24 -3.10 -0.21 -11.84
C GLY A 24 -3.83 -0.27 -10.49
N HIS A 25 -4.17 -1.45 -9.99
CA HIS A 25 -4.74 -1.61 -8.65
C HIS A 25 -3.73 -1.30 -7.54
N TRP A 26 -2.49 -1.76 -7.68
CA TRP A 26 -1.41 -1.46 -6.74
C TRP A 26 -1.08 0.03 -6.71
N ASP A 27 -0.98 0.67 -7.88
CA ASP A 27 -0.72 2.10 -7.98
C ASP A 27 -1.83 2.90 -7.28
N ARG A 28 -3.10 2.49 -7.45
CA ARG A 28 -4.25 3.12 -6.79
C ARG A 28 -4.22 3.07 -5.26
N LEU A 29 -3.51 2.13 -4.64
CA LEU A 29 -3.33 2.11 -3.18
C LEU A 29 -2.59 3.35 -2.69
N VAL A 30 -1.77 3.95 -3.55
CA VAL A 30 -0.92 5.12 -3.24
C VAL A 30 -1.17 6.31 -4.19
N ALA A 31 -2.07 6.19 -5.17
CA ALA A 31 -2.33 7.19 -6.23
C ALA A 31 -3.08 8.45 -5.77
N GLY A 32 -2.88 8.89 -4.53
CA GLY A 32 -3.37 10.18 -4.03
C GLY A 32 -2.27 10.95 -3.35
N HIS A 33 -1.02 10.66 -3.69
CA HIS A 33 0.15 10.94 -2.89
C HIS A 33 0.08 10.10 -1.59
N ASP A 34 1.20 9.51 -1.18
CA ASP A 34 1.31 8.90 0.15
C ASP A 34 1.36 9.96 1.26
N ALA A 35 1.36 11.24 0.87
CA ALA A 35 1.42 12.40 1.74
C ALA A 35 0.06 13.06 2.00
N VAL A 36 -0.03 13.72 3.14
CA VAL A 36 -1.14 14.59 3.55
C VAL A 36 -0.63 15.95 3.94
N TRP A 37 -1.39 16.99 3.58
CA TRP A 37 -1.15 18.32 4.09
C TRP A 37 -1.56 18.41 5.56
N LEU A 38 -0.72 19.05 6.38
CA LEU A 38 -1.03 19.34 7.78
C LEU A 38 -1.04 20.86 7.99
N GLU A 39 -2.12 21.36 8.57
CA GLU A 39 -2.18 22.74 9.02
C GLU A 39 -1.30 22.93 10.28
N ASN A 40 -0.34 23.86 10.22
CA ASN A 40 0.58 24.19 11.31
C ASN A 40 1.30 22.96 11.90
N PRO A 41 2.14 22.23 11.13
CA PRO A 41 2.77 20.99 11.59
C PRO A 41 3.73 21.19 12.77
N SER A 42 4.26 22.41 12.95
CA SER A 42 5.13 22.78 14.07
C SER A 42 4.51 22.55 15.45
N GLN A 43 3.17 22.57 15.56
CA GLN A 43 2.47 22.30 16.82
C GLN A 43 2.70 20.87 17.34
N TRP A 44 3.05 19.94 16.44
CA TRP A 44 3.28 18.53 16.74
C TRP A 44 4.76 18.18 16.91
N GLY A 45 5.67 19.15 16.79
CA GLY A 45 7.11 18.91 16.86
C GLY A 45 7.63 17.96 15.76
N LEU A 46 6.94 17.89 14.62
CA LEU A 46 7.34 17.06 13.49
C LEU A 46 8.59 17.65 12.81
N PRO A 47 9.43 16.81 12.18
CA PRO A 47 10.48 17.29 11.29
C PRO A 47 9.87 18.06 10.11
N GLU A 48 10.71 18.75 9.33
CA GLU A 48 10.27 19.36 8.08
C GLU A 48 9.67 18.31 7.14
N GLY A 49 8.51 18.64 6.55
CA GLY A 49 7.83 17.76 5.60
C GLY A 49 8.42 17.89 4.20
N ILE A 50 7.62 17.54 3.19
CA ILE A 50 7.95 17.73 1.77
C ILE A 50 7.12 18.88 1.20
N VAL A 51 7.56 19.40 0.05
CA VAL A 51 6.74 20.31 -0.76
C VAL A 51 5.52 19.59 -1.30
N ALA A 52 4.46 20.35 -1.59
CA ALA A 52 3.28 19.82 -2.25
C ALA A 52 3.65 19.09 -3.56
N PRO A 53 3.09 17.91 -3.83
CA PRO A 53 3.35 17.15 -5.06
C PRO A 53 2.66 17.74 -6.30
N TYR A 54 1.92 18.84 -6.14
CA TYR A 54 1.22 19.56 -7.18
C TYR A 54 1.34 21.07 -6.98
N ASP A 55 1.18 21.84 -8.06
CA ASP A 55 1.28 23.29 -8.01
C ASP A 55 -0.04 23.92 -7.55
N HIS A 56 0.05 24.91 -6.66
CA HIS A 56 -1.09 25.70 -6.18
C HIS A 56 -0.90 27.18 -6.54
N PRO A 57 -1.95 27.88 -7.01
CA PRO A 57 -1.88 29.32 -7.29
C PRO A 57 -1.39 30.11 -6.07
N ASN A 58 -0.57 31.14 -6.28
CA ASN A 58 -0.07 32.03 -5.22
C ASN A 58 0.70 31.32 -4.08
N THR A 59 1.23 30.11 -4.33
CA THR A 59 2.11 29.44 -3.35
C THR A 59 3.30 30.35 -3.03
N PRO A 60 3.64 30.55 -1.74
CA PRO A 60 4.81 31.32 -1.32
C PRO A 60 6.12 30.79 -1.91
N ASP A 61 7.12 31.67 -2.04
CA ASP A 61 8.51 31.32 -2.36
C ASP A 61 9.42 31.71 -1.18
N PRO A 62 10.09 30.74 -0.50
CA PRO A 62 10.12 29.31 -0.80
C PRO A 62 8.80 28.57 -0.55
N LYS A 63 8.56 27.49 -1.31
CA LYS A 63 7.37 26.63 -1.16
C LYS A 63 7.33 26.02 0.26
N PRO A 64 6.18 26.06 0.96
CA PRO A 64 6.04 25.43 2.27
C PRO A 64 6.25 23.91 2.23
N GLN A 65 6.82 23.36 3.30
CA GLN A 65 7.13 21.93 3.47
C GLN A 65 6.18 21.26 4.46
N ASP A 66 4.87 21.42 4.22
CA ASP A 66 3.80 21.02 5.15
C ASP A 66 3.09 19.72 4.73
N PHE A 67 3.65 18.96 3.79
CA PHE A 67 3.14 17.64 3.40
C PHE A 67 3.91 16.51 4.08
N TYR A 68 3.19 15.52 4.59
CA TYR A 68 3.76 14.43 5.39
C TYR A 68 3.27 13.07 4.92
N VAL A 69 4.20 12.15 4.71
CA VAL A 69 3.91 10.79 4.27
C VAL A 69 3.32 9.95 5.42
N ILE A 70 2.20 9.28 5.16
CA ILE A 70 1.61 8.32 6.08
C ILE A 70 2.41 7.02 6.00
N SER A 71 2.99 6.59 7.13
CA SER A 71 3.91 5.43 7.20
C SER A 71 3.38 4.17 6.51
N ILE A 72 2.09 3.85 6.68
CA ILE A 72 1.48 2.65 6.07
C ILE A 72 1.35 2.78 4.56
N LEU A 73 1.09 3.99 4.03
CA LEU A 73 1.10 4.25 2.59
C LEU A 73 2.52 4.14 2.02
N HIS A 74 3.54 4.59 2.75
CA HIS A 74 4.94 4.41 2.37
C HIS A 74 5.33 2.92 2.36
N GLN A 75 4.92 2.14 3.36
CA GLN A 75 5.15 0.69 3.39
C GLN A 75 4.54 0.01 2.15
N LEU A 76 3.30 0.38 1.77
CA LEU A 76 2.67 -0.12 0.55
C LEU A 76 3.38 0.35 -0.73
N HIS A 77 3.83 1.61 -0.79
CA HIS A 77 4.62 2.14 -1.91
C HIS A 77 5.92 1.32 -2.09
N CYS A 78 6.68 1.15 -1.02
CA CYS A 78 7.91 0.35 -1.01
C CYS A 78 7.64 -1.10 -1.42
N LEU A 79 6.58 -1.71 -0.89
CA LEU A 79 6.20 -3.07 -1.27
C LEU A 79 5.87 -3.18 -2.76
N ASN A 80 5.15 -2.21 -3.32
CA ASN A 80 4.85 -2.18 -4.75
C ASN A 80 6.12 -2.00 -5.60
N MET A 81 7.07 -1.16 -5.17
CA MET A 81 8.35 -1.00 -5.86
C MET A 81 9.15 -2.31 -5.90
N VAL A 82 9.21 -3.03 -4.77
CA VAL A 82 9.86 -4.36 -4.71
C VAL A 82 9.13 -5.36 -5.59
N ARG A 83 7.80 -5.40 -5.54
CA ARG A 83 6.95 -6.25 -6.38
C ARG A 83 7.22 -6.01 -7.87
N PHE A 84 7.18 -4.74 -8.29
CA PHE A 84 7.39 -4.35 -9.67
C PHE A 84 8.78 -4.79 -10.16
N GLN A 85 9.84 -4.48 -9.39
CA GLN A 85 11.21 -4.87 -9.76
C GLN A 85 11.37 -6.40 -9.80
N TYR A 86 10.78 -7.12 -8.85
CA TYR A 86 10.79 -8.58 -8.84
C TYR A 86 10.23 -9.17 -10.13
N PHE A 87 9.03 -8.74 -10.55
CA PHE A 87 8.41 -9.28 -11.77
C PHE A 87 9.15 -8.87 -13.04
N GLN A 88 9.70 -7.65 -13.09
CA GLN A 88 10.54 -7.21 -14.20
C GLN A 88 11.77 -8.11 -14.40
N GLU A 89 12.47 -8.47 -13.32
CA GLU A 89 13.61 -9.39 -13.41
C GLU A 89 13.17 -10.84 -13.65
N LYS A 90 12.13 -11.30 -12.95
CA LYS A 90 11.63 -12.69 -13.07
C LYS A 90 11.18 -13.03 -14.48
N ASN A 91 10.61 -12.07 -15.21
CA ASN A 91 10.15 -12.25 -16.58
C ASN A 91 11.29 -12.33 -17.61
N ARG A 92 12.53 -12.01 -17.22
CA ARG A 92 13.73 -12.16 -18.07
C ARG A 92 14.42 -13.52 -17.92
N VAL A 93 14.02 -14.32 -16.93
CA VAL A 93 14.64 -15.62 -16.63
C VAL A 93 13.79 -16.75 -17.19
N ASP A 94 14.37 -17.59 -18.06
CA ASP A 94 13.75 -18.85 -18.47
C ASP A 94 13.66 -19.79 -17.27
N THR A 95 12.44 -20.19 -16.95
CA THR A 95 12.13 -21.07 -15.82
C THR A 95 11.49 -22.39 -16.26
N SER A 96 11.49 -22.67 -17.56
CA SER A 96 10.95 -23.92 -18.13
C SER A 96 11.66 -25.18 -17.63
N VAL A 97 12.93 -25.04 -17.24
CA VAL A 97 13.78 -26.12 -16.73
C VAL A 97 13.70 -26.31 -15.20
N ASP A 98 13.07 -25.38 -14.49
CA ASP A 98 12.89 -25.47 -13.04
C ASP A 98 11.52 -26.11 -12.72
N PRO A 99 11.48 -27.36 -12.22
CA PRO A 99 10.24 -28.05 -11.92
C PRO A 99 9.43 -27.39 -10.79
N ASP A 100 10.04 -26.53 -9.98
CA ASP A 100 9.41 -25.81 -8.87
C ASP A 100 9.06 -24.35 -9.22
N ALA A 101 9.38 -23.87 -10.42
CA ALA A 101 9.15 -22.48 -10.83
C ALA A 101 7.70 -22.01 -10.62
N PHE A 102 6.74 -22.88 -10.92
CA PHE A 102 5.32 -22.57 -10.72
C PHE A 102 4.95 -22.45 -9.23
N LYS A 103 5.52 -23.31 -8.37
CA LYS A 103 5.32 -23.20 -6.91
C LYS A 103 5.90 -21.90 -6.38
N TRP A 104 7.10 -21.53 -6.81
CA TRP A 104 7.74 -20.27 -6.39
C TRP A 104 6.97 -19.05 -6.84
N LYS A 105 6.45 -19.05 -8.08
CA LYS A 105 5.58 -17.99 -8.57
C LYS A 105 4.37 -17.79 -7.66
N VAL A 106 3.61 -18.86 -7.40
CA VAL A 106 2.44 -18.82 -6.51
C VAL A 106 2.84 -18.39 -5.10
N HIS A 107 4.01 -18.82 -4.62
CA HIS A 107 4.51 -18.44 -3.31
C HIS A 107 4.81 -16.93 -3.25
N VAL A 108 5.53 -16.38 -4.21
CA VAL A 108 5.85 -14.95 -4.19
C VAL A 108 4.60 -14.08 -4.41
N GLU A 109 3.70 -14.50 -5.31
CA GLU A 109 2.44 -13.80 -5.56
C GLU A 109 1.57 -13.69 -4.30
N HIS A 110 1.40 -14.77 -3.54
CA HIS A 110 0.65 -14.68 -2.29
C HIS A 110 1.43 -13.91 -1.20
N CYS A 111 2.76 -13.96 -1.17
CA CYS A 111 3.55 -13.21 -0.19
C CYS A 111 3.32 -11.70 -0.35
N PHE A 112 3.32 -11.19 -1.59
CA PHE A 112 3.01 -9.79 -1.84
C PHE A 112 1.58 -9.44 -1.41
N GLU A 113 0.61 -10.31 -1.69
CA GLU A 113 -0.78 -10.07 -1.28
C GLU A 113 -0.96 -10.13 0.24
N TYR A 114 -0.32 -11.08 0.90
CA TYR A 114 -0.33 -11.21 2.36
C TYR A 114 0.29 -9.99 3.03
N LEU A 115 1.46 -9.54 2.56
CA LEU A 115 2.11 -8.33 3.08
C LEU A 115 1.26 -7.08 2.83
N ARG A 116 0.60 -6.96 1.66
CA ARG A 116 -0.31 -5.85 1.37
C ARG A 116 -1.45 -5.79 2.39
N GLN A 117 -2.08 -6.93 2.68
CA GLN A 117 -3.16 -7.02 3.66
C GLN A 117 -2.64 -6.78 5.08
N GLY A 118 -1.52 -7.38 5.48
CA GLY A 118 -0.88 -7.18 6.78
C GLY A 118 -0.49 -5.73 7.06
N ILE A 119 0.15 -5.05 6.10
CA ILE A 119 0.47 -3.62 6.19
C ILE A 119 -0.80 -2.78 6.34
N SER A 120 -1.88 -3.16 5.63
CA SER A 120 -3.18 -2.49 5.76
C SER A 120 -3.77 -2.61 7.16
N CYS A 121 -3.25 -3.49 8.01
CA CYS A 121 -3.68 -3.67 9.40
C CYS A 121 -2.74 -3.10 10.46
N GLY A 122 -1.67 -2.41 10.05
CA GLY A 122 -0.96 -1.48 10.94
C GLY A 122 -0.23 -2.09 12.14
N GLY A 123 0.12 -3.38 12.08
CA GLY A 123 0.91 -4.07 13.11
C GLY A 123 0.09 -4.85 14.14
N ASP A 124 -0.89 -5.61 13.66
CA ASP A 124 -1.69 -6.50 14.51
C ASP A 124 -0.84 -7.65 15.08
N LEU A 125 -0.90 -7.90 16.40
CA LEU A 125 -0.24 -9.04 17.06
C LEU A 125 -1.21 -10.21 17.14
N ILE A 126 -1.41 -10.91 16.02
CA ILE A 126 -2.31 -12.06 15.87
C ILE A 126 -1.50 -13.35 15.65
N ILE A 127 -1.95 -14.48 16.23
CA ILE A 127 -1.32 -15.79 16.04
C ILE A 127 -1.96 -16.48 14.84
N GLU A 128 -1.14 -16.81 13.83
CA GLU A 128 -1.57 -17.48 12.60
C GLU A 128 -1.03 -18.92 12.51
N GLY A 129 -1.83 -19.82 11.91
CA GLY A 129 -1.49 -21.23 11.71
C GLY A 129 -1.22 -21.58 10.24
N ASN A 130 -0.79 -22.83 9.99
CA ASN A 130 -0.52 -23.33 8.65
C ASN A 130 -1.73 -23.20 7.71
N SER A 131 -1.53 -22.62 6.53
CA SER A 131 -2.57 -22.42 5.52
C SER A 131 -2.03 -22.78 4.12
N PRO A 132 -2.23 -24.04 3.68
CA PRO A 132 -1.64 -24.53 2.44
C PRO A 132 -2.26 -23.89 1.20
N ILE A 133 -1.41 -23.49 0.25
CA ILE A 133 -1.83 -22.90 -1.03
C ILE A 133 -1.90 -24.01 -2.07
N LYS A 134 -3.04 -24.15 -2.77
CA LYS A 134 -3.19 -25.14 -3.84
C LYS A 134 -2.27 -24.81 -5.02
N VAL A 135 -1.46 -25.77 -5.43
CA VAL A 135 -0.56 -25.67 -6.58
C VAL A 135 -0.74 -26.92 -7.45
N GLY A 136 -1.58 -26.84 -8.49
CA GLY A 136 -1.93 -27.99 -9.32
C GLY A 136 -2.62 -29.10 -8.50
N LYS A 137 -2.03 -30.30 -8.48
CA LYS A 137 -2.49 -31.43 -7.63
C LYS A 137 -1.85 -31.44 -6.23
N GLY A 138 -0.94 -30.51 -5.94
CA GLY A 138 -0.20 -30.43 -4.68
C GLY A 138 -0.49 -29.15 -3.88
N HIS A 139 0.31 -28.92 -2.85
CA HIS A 139 0.25 -27.71 -2.02
C HIS A 139 1.66 -27.13 -1.81
N ALA A 140 1.75 -25.81 -1.67
CA ALA A 140 2.92 -25.13 -1.13
C ALA A 140 2.74 -24.91 0.38
N THR A 141 3.78 -25.18 1.18
CA THR A 141 3.81 -24.85 2.61
C THR A 141 3.80 -23.34 2.76
N SER A 142 2.80 -22.78 3.43
CA SER A 142 2.72 -21.34 3.72
C SER A 142 1.92 -21.05 5.00
N VAL A 143 2.12 -19.85 5.53
CA VAL A 143 1.28 -19.21 6.54
C VAL A 143 0.81 -17.91 5.89
N THR A 144 -0.48 -17.83 5.62
CA THR A 144 -1.10 -16.84 4.74
C THR A 144 -2.10 -15.94 5.45
N GLY A 145 -2.35 -16.16 6.74
CA GLY A 145 -3.41 -15.49 7.52
C GLY A 145 -4.84 -15.67 7.02
N TRP A 146 -5.08 -16.43 5.93
CA TRP A 146 -6.42 -16.54 5.37
C TRP A 146 -7.40 -17.18 6.35
N GLY A 147 -8.60 -16.61 6.44
CA GLY A 147 -9.62 -17.04 7.40
C GLY A 147 -9.38 -16.56 8.84
N VAL A 148 -8.34 -15.76 9.09
CA VAL A 148 -8.07 -15.10 10.38
C VAL A 148 -8.55 -13.66 10.33
N GLU A 149 -9.22 -13.19 11.39
CA GLU A 149 -9.69 -11.81 11.50
C GLU A 149 -8.59 -10.89 12.05
N HIS A 150 -8.44 -9.73 11.43
CA HIS A 150 -7.48 -8.67 11.79
C HIS A 150 -8.19 -7.33 12.00
N GLU A 151 -7.59 -6.44 12.78
CA GLU A 151 -7.99 -5.04 12.91
C GLU A 151 -7.24 -4.17 11.91
N CYS A 152 -7.94 -3.69 10.89
CA CYS A 152 -7.34 -3.06 9.72
C CYS A 152 -7.74 -1.62 9.51
N ILE A 153 -6.91 -0.83 8.83
CA ILE A 153 -7.24 0.54 8.45
C ILE A 153 -8.36 0.52 7.40
N ASP A 154 -9.35 1.39 7.60
CA ASP A 154 -10.35 1.69 6.59
C ASP A 154 -9.76 2.62 5.53
N PHE A 155 -9.30 2.03 4.41
CA PHE A 155 -8.69 2.77 3.30
C PHE A 155 -9.64 3.76 2.64
N ASP A 156 -10.96 3.53 2.65
CA ASP A 156 -11.92 4.48 2.10
C ASP A 156 -12.05 5.71 2.99
N ARG A 157 -11.92 5.54 4.31
CA ARG A 157 -11.83 6.67 5.25
C ARG A 157 -10.49 7.38 5.16
N LEU A 158 -9.39 6.63 5.06
CA LEU A 158 -8.07 7.21 4.86
C LEU A 158 -8.05 8.08 3.59
N ARG A 159 -8.59 7.57 2.48
CA ARG A 159 -8.69 8.31 1.23
C ARG A 159 -9.53 9.58 1.37
N ARG A 160 -10.68 9.50 2.05
CA ARG A 160 -11.51 10.68 2.34
C ARG A 160 -10.75 11.71 3.17
N PHE A 161 -10.02 11.28 4.19
CA PHE A 161 -9.17 12.18 4.97
C PHE A 161 -8.11 12.87 4.11
N GLN A 162 -7.43 12.15 3.21
CA GLN A 162 -6.47 12.76 2.27
C GLN A 162 -7.13 13.82 1.38
N ILE A 163 -8.30 13.49 0.80
CA ILE A 163 -9.09 14.39 -0.05
C ILE A 163 -9.50 15.65 0.73
N ASP A 164 -9.94 15.50 1.98
CA ASP A 164 -10.34 16.63 2.83
C ASP A 164 -9.16 17.55 3.15
N GLN A 165 -7.95 16.99 3.38
CA GLN A 165 -6.75 17.81 3.60
C GLN A 165 -6.32 18.54 2.33
N GLU A 166 -6.35 17.88 1.18
CA GLU A 166 -6.11 18.51 -0.12
C GLU A 166 -7.13 19.63 -0.41
N ALA A 167 -8.40 19.42 -0.09
CA ALA A 167 -9.44 20.44 -0.27
C ALA A 167 -9.19 21.69 0.60
N LYS A 168 -8.65 21.51 1.82
CA LYS A 168 -8.24 22.63 2.68
C LYS A 168 -6.98 23.32 2.16
N TYR A 169 -5.98 22.55 1.74
CA TYR A 169 -4.79 23.09 1.08
C TYR A 169 -5.18 23.95 -0.14
N ASN A 170 -6.13 23.50 -0.95
CA ASN A 170 -6.62 24.25 -2.12
C ASN A 170 -7.38 25.56 -1.79
N GLN A 171 -7.68 25.79 -0.51
CA GLN A 171 -8.25 27.04 -0.01
C GLN A 171 -7.19 27.99 0.54
N THR A 172 -5.94 27.54 0.65
CA THR A 172 -4.83 28.40 1.05
C THR A 172 -4.49 29.38 -0.07
N TRP A 173 -4.10 30.62 0.27
CA TRP A 173 -3.66 31.63 -0.70
C TRP A 173 -4.62 31.93 -1.87
N GLN A 174 -5.92 31.67 -1.71
CA GLN A 174 -6.93 32.10 -2.69
C GLN A 174 -6.90 33.63 -2.79
N ALA A 175 -6.92 34.15 -4.02
CA ALA A 175 -6.92 35.60 -4.25
C ALA A 175 -8.14 36.23 -3.59
N VAL A 176 -7.90 37.23 -2.75
CA VAL A 176 -8.94 38.09 -2.16
C VAL A 176 -9.59 38.95 -3.23
#